data_AF-A0A6Q2YI14-F1
#
_entry.id   AF-A0A6Q2YI14-F1
#
_cell.length_a   1.000
_cell.length_b   1.000
_cell.length_c   1.000
_cell.angle_alpha   90.00
_cell.angle_beta   90.00
_cell.angle_gamma   90.00
#
_symmetry.space_group_name_H-M   'P 1'
#
loop_
_entity.id
_entity.type
_entity.pdbx_description
1 polymer ?
#
loop_
_entity_poly.entity_id
_entity_poly.type
_entity_poly.pdbx_seq_one_letter_code
_entity_poly.pdbx_strand_id
1 'polypeptide(L)'
;MGLSMFQAWQGITRALTKSIRLYPVQRLMCAKVTSTRLCSGYQQANVVILHKSLADDFEAFCHANPSPLPLLYRSQPGEWGCPPLAAEADIRVDCPQYCVFEDGLLVSRVSSLMPYTSQLLDMVSFYLGCSFSFERTLRDAGVPVRNVEQNCNVSMFRTSIRCRGPGQFQCPMVVTMRPVPKEQLDIVAQVTHLTPLAHGGPIHIGDPAVLGILNASKPEYGDPVTPGPGDVPVFWACGVTGVEAIRSCKPPLAFSHSPGCMFLTDQEDTFVSAPTPEPEQCPLTFSISQQPLHYSVTSKAAVQRIRDLEEIIGEDPGQRGIRALFIQDELLRSCLSLSHSSSVLITTGFPTHYMHDPPEETDGPPGAIAMAATLQALGKEVVIVTDHRALEMNCRIMEDAVKKGVIKTAVPLLSYQGNSPDSALNFLCHDGDPNKPRFDHLVAIERSGRAADGNYYNMRGVNIKHLVDPIDDLFTTASHISGVNTTGIGDGGNELGMGKVKEAVREYMPNGSLIACDVAADFAITAGVSNWGGYGVACALYILSLCSVHQRYLHKGLGQPYPPAQDLKQAWAASLPSVAKEEEMLSILVQHGVRSGKTATLGMEVDGLTFHPTHSDVITRLRDSALQRK
;
A
#
# COMPACT_ATOMS: atom_id res chain seq x y z
N MET A 1 -49.84 -13.53 13.62
CA MET A 1 -49.22 -14.88 13.57
C MET A 1 -47.75 -14.86 13.12
N GLY A 2 -47.24 -13.83 12.43
CA GLY A 2 -45.80 -13.77 12.05
C GLY A 2 -44.81 -13.51 13.20
N LEU A 3 -45.18 -12.70 14.22
CA LEU A 3 -44.29 -12.36 15.34
C LEU A 3 -43.96 -13.57 16.25
N SER A 4 -44.92 -14.45 16.55
CA SER A 4 -44.68 -15.57 17.46
C SER A 4 -43.84 -16.67 16.82
N MET A 5 -43.87 -16.79 15.49
CA MET A 5 -43.09 -17.77 14.74
C MET A 5 -41.63 -17.33 14.60
N PHE A 6 -41.38 -16.03 14.44
CA PHE A 6 -40.03 -15.44 14.47
C PHE A 6 -39.39 -15.54 15.88
N GLN A 7 -40.16 -15.26 16.94
CA GLN A 7 -39.70 -15.43 18.32
C GLN A 7 -39.45 -16.92 18.67
N ALA A 8 -40.30 -17.83 18.20
CA ALA A 8 -40.10 -19.28 18.37
C ALA A 8 -38.86 -19.77 17.61
N TRP A 9 -38.64 -19.30 16.38
CA TRP A 9 -37.45 -19.59 15.61
C TRP A 9 -36.19 -19.09 16.31
N GLN A 10 -36.15 -17.82 16.73
CA GLN A 10 -35.04 -17.26 17.53
C GLN A 10 -34.81 -18.05 18.83
N GLY A 11 -35.86 -18.53 19.49
CA GLY A 11 -35.75 -19.39 20.68
C GLY A 11 -35.09 -20.75 20.40
N ILE A 12 -35.43 -21.39 19.27
CA ILE A 12 -34.83 -22.66 18.82
C ILE A 12 -33.35 -22.45 18.43
N THR A 13 -33.06 -21.39 17.69
CA THR A 13 -31.72 -20.95 17.28
C THR A 13 -30.80 -20.74 18.50
N ARG A 14 -31.28 -20.04 19.54
CA ARG A 14 -30.57 -19.83 20.80
C ARG A 14 -30.37 -21.11 21.61
N ALA A 15 -31.37 -21.99 21.62
CA ALA A 15 -31.27 -23.28 22.30
C ALA A 15 -30.21 -24.18 21.63
N LEU A 16 -30.06 -24.11 20.30
CA LEU A 16 -29.04 -24.83 19.54
C LEU A 16 -27.62 -24.31 19.83
N THR A 17 -27.36 -23.00 19.75
CA THR A 17 -26.03 -22.43 20.05
C THR A 17 -25.61 -22.71 21.50
N LYS A 18 -26.53 -22.52 22.45
CA LYS A 18 -26.33 -22.88 23.87
C LYS A 18 -26.00 -24.36 24.04
N SER A 19 -26.79 -25.24 23.41
CA SER A 19 -26.54 -26.68 23.48
C SER A 19 -25.15 -26.99 22.93
N ILE A 20 -24.74 -26.40 21.81
CA ILE A 20 -23.43 -26.66 21.20
C ILE A 20 -22.27 -26.18 22.09
N ARG A 21 -22.37 -24.98 22.70
CA ARG A 21 -21.38 -24.50 23.70
C ARG A 21 -21.22 -25.48 24.87
N LEU A 22 -22.32 -26.11 25.29
CA LEU A 22 -22.37 -27.04 26.43
C LEU A 22 -22.11 -28.51 26.06
N TYR A 23 -22.10 -28.88 24.77
CA TYR A 23 -22.02 -30.28 24.35
C TYR A 23 -20.60 -30.85 24.55
N PRO A 24 -20.45 -32.03 25.18
CA PRO A 24 -19.15 -32.73 25.33
C PRO A 24 -18.46 -33.07 24.01
N VAL A 25 -19.17 -33.03 22.88
CA VAL A 25 -18.64 -33.38 21.55
C VAL A 25 -17.59 -32.36 21.08
N GLN A 26 -17.73 -31.07 21.39
CA GLN A 26 -16.65 -30.09 21.17
C GLN A 26 -15.42 -30.38 22.06
N ARG A 27 -15.64 -30.90 23.28
CA ARG A 27 -14.56 -31.26 24.23
C ARG A 27 -13.83 -32.55 23.85
N LEU A 28 -14.49 -33.51 23.22
CA LEU A 28 -13.91 -34.78 22.76
C LEU A 28 -13.25 -34.69 21.38
N MET A 29 -13.60 -33.69 20.55
CA MET A 29 -13.13 -33.59 19.16
C MET A 29 -11.97 -32.60 18.91
N CYS A 30 -11.58 -31.71 19.85
CA CYS A 30 -10.37 -30.84 19.67
C CYS A 30 -9.06 -31.66 19.49
N ALA A 31 -9.06 -33.00 19.62
CA ALA A 31 -7.91 -33.84 19.27
C ALA A 31 -7.74 -34.14 17.76
N LYS A 32 -8.80 -33.98 16.92
CA LYS A 32 -8.74 -34.26 15.47
C LYS A 32 -9.64 -33.36 14.58
N VAL A 33 -10.58 -32.59 15.13
CA VAL A 33 -11.50 -31.73 14.37
C VAL A 33 -11.62 -30.37 15.08
N THR A 34 -11.20 -29.30 14.40
CA THR A 34 -11.35 -27.92 14.88
C THR A 34 -12.83 -27.54 15.00
N SER A 35 -13.18 -26.55 15.84
CA SER A 35 -14.56 -26.04 15.99
C SER A 35 -15.19 -25.52 14.68
N THR A 36 -14.36 -25.40 13.62
CA THR A 36 -14.70 -25.02 12.25
C THR A 36 -15.83 -25.83 11.60
N ARG A 37 -15.97 -27.13 11.92
CA ARG A 37 -16.94 -28.00 11.23
C ARG A 37 -18.29 -28.13 11.94
N LEU A 38 -18.40 -27.68 13.19
CA LEU A 38 -19.53 -28.00 14.07
C LEU A 38 -20.65 -26.95 14.09
N CYS A 39 -20.40 -25.71 13.62
CA CYS A 39 -21.37 -24.60 13.73
C CYS A 39 -21.35 -23.70 12.48
N SER A 40 -21.84 -24.19 11.34
CA SER A 40 -22.00 -23.35 10.15
C SER A 40 -23.06 -22.27 10.40
N GLY A 41 -22.67 -21.00 10.45
CA GLY A 41 -23.61 -19.86 10.40
C GLY A 41 -23.63 -18.88 11.58
N TYR A 42 -22.78 -19.05 12.60
CA TYR A 42 -22.66 -18.10 13.71
C TYR A 42 -21.25 -17.56 13.84
N GLN A 43 -21.16 -16.29 14.24
CA GLN A 43 -19.90 -15.62 14.45
C GLN A 43 -19.11 -16.28 15.58
N GLN A 44 -17.80 -16.37 15.40
CA GLN A 44 -16.86 -16.87 16.42
C GLN A 44 -15.96 -15.75 16.90
N ALA A 45 -15.63 -15.78 18.19
CA ALA A 45 -14.74 -14.81 18.83
C ALA A 45 -13.51 -15.49 19.42
N ASN A 46 -12.35 -14.88 19.15
CA ASN A 46 -11.15 -15.10 19.94
C ASN A 46 -11.34 -14.45 21.32
N VAL A 47 -10.85 -15.10 22.37
CA VAL A 47 -10.95 -14.57 23.73
C VAL A 47 -9.56 -14.33 24.32
N VAL A 48 -9.39 -13.16 24.95
CA VAL A 48 -8.29 -12.77 25.82
C VAL A 48 -8.86 -12.32 27.16
N ILE A 49 -8.31 -12.79 28.28
CA ILE A 49 -8.75 -12.44 29.64
C ILE A 49 -7.54 -11.94 30.42
N LEU A 50 -7.65 -10.72 30.94
CA LEU A 50 -6.56 -9.99 31.62
C LEU A 50 -7.04 -9.38 32.93
N HIS A 51 -6.14 -9.16 33.86
CA HIS A 51 -6.45 -8.46 35.10
C HIS A 51 -6.92 -7.02 34.78
N LYS A 52 -7.89 -6.50 35.54
CA LYS A 52 -8.51 -5.18 35.32
C LYS A 52 -7.51 -4.02 35.21
N SER A 53 -6.35 -4.13 35.86
CA SER A 53 -5.28 -3.10 35.79
C SER A 53 -4.65 -2.96 34.40
N LEU A 54 -4.82 -3.95 33.51
CA LEU A 54 -4.31 -3.94 32.13
C LEU A 54 -5.42 -3.67 31.11
N ALA A 55 -6.68 -3.57 31.54
CA ALA A 55 -7.82 -3.60 30.65
C ALA A 55 -7.91 -2.36 29.76
N ASP A 56 -7.70 -1.16 30.31
CA ASP A 56 -7.79 0.09 29.55
C ASP A 56 -6.64 0.18 28.52
N ASP A 57 -5.42 -0.22 28.91
CA ASP A 57 -4.27 -0.31 28.02
C ASP A 57 -4.52 -1.31 26.88
N PHE A 58 -5.12 -2.47 27.18
CA PHE A 58 -5.42 -3.49 26.17
C PHE A 58 -6.53 -3.05 25.22
N GLU A 59 -7.56 -2.36 25.71
CA GLU A 59 -8.62 -1.79 24.85
C GLU A 59 -8.03 -0.73 23.90
N ALA A 60 -7.21 0.19 24.41
CA ALA A 60 -6.50 1.16 23.59
C ALA A 60 -5.60 0.47 22.55
N PHE A 61 -4.94 -0.62 22.94
CA PHE A 61 -4.14 -1.45 22.03
C PHE A 61 -5.01 -2.13 20.95
N CYS A 62 -6.20 -2.63 21.27
CA CYS A 62 -7.13 -3.16 20.26
C CYS A 62 -7.56 -2.09 19.26
N HIS A 63 -7.93 -0.89 19.73
CA HIS A 63 -8.33 0.21 18.85
C HIS A 63 -7.19 0.73 17.96
N ALA A 64 -5.94 0.66 18.44
CA ALA A 64 -4.77 0.98 17.63
C ALA A 64 -4.41 -0.11 16.61
N ASN A 65 -4.97 -1.32 16.73
CA ASN A 65 -4.70 -2.47 15.88
C ASN A 65 -5.99 -3.19 15.44
N PRO A 66 -6.92 -2.49 14.76
CA PRO A 66 -8.27 -2.99 14.55
C PRO A 66 -8.34 -4.23 13.64
N SER A 67 -7.40 -4.41 12.70
CA SER A 67 -7.41 -5.60 11.83
C SER A 67 -7.02 -6.89 12.56
N PRO A 68 -5.89 -6.98 13.29
CA PRO A 68 -5.60 -8.19 14.06
C PRO A 68 -6.45 -8.34 15.33
N LEU A 69 -6.93 -7.24 15.91
CA LEU A 69 -7.67 -7.23 17.18
C LEU A 69 -9.03 -6.50 17.07
N PRO A 70 -9.96 -6.97 16.21
CA PRO A 70 -11.27 -6.34 16.06
C PRO A 70 -12.08 -6.56 17.33
N LEU A 71 -12.17 -5.55 18.19
CA LEU A 71 -12.87 -5.66 19.48
C LEU A 71 -14.39 -5.70 19.26
N LEU A 72 -15.00 -6.84 19.60
CA LEU A 72 -16.46 -7.03 19.55
C LEU A 72 -17.11 -6.66 20.88
N TYR A 73 -16.48 -7.03 21.99
CA TYR A 73 -17.00 -6.78 23.33
C TYR A 73 -15.90 -6.79 24.40
N ARG A 74 -16.02 -5.89 25.36
CA ARG A 74 -15.24 -5.81 26.60
C ARG A 74 -16.19 -6.03 27.78
N SER A 75 -15.92 -7.03 28.61
CA SER A 75 -16.72 -7.27 29.82
C SER A 75 -16.40 -6.26 30.94
N GLN A 76 -17.27 -6.15 31.93
CA GLN A 76 -16.90 -5.56 33.21
C GLN A 76 -15.93 -6.49 33.98
N PRO A 77 -15.12 -5.97 34.92
CA PRO A 77 -14.34 -6.80 35.82
C PRO A 77 -15.23 -7.79 36.58
N GLY A 78 -14.88 -9.09 36.52
CA GLY A 78 -15.64 -10.15 37.20
C GLY A 78 -16.90 -10.61 36.49
N GLU A 79 -17.25 -10.04 35.34
CA GLU A 79 -18.39 -10.46 34.54
C GLU A 79 -18.04 -11.71 33.73
N TRP A 80 -18.84 -12.77 33.87
CA TRP A 80 -18.65 -14.04 33.14
C TRP A 80 -19.46 -14.10 31.84
N GLY A 81 -20.49 -13.29 31.72
CA GLY A 81 -21.35 -13.23 30.54
C GLY A 81 -20.84 -12.26 29.48
N CYS A 82 -21.50 -12.30 28.32
CA CYS A 82 -21.33 -11.30 27.27
C CYS A 82 -22.66 -11.07 26.54
N PRO A 83 -23.68 -10.50 27.22
CA PRO A 83 -25.05 -10.43 26.69
C PRO A 83 -25.18 -9.89 25.25
N PRO A 84 -24.40 -8.89 24.80
CA PRO A 84 -24.45 -8.41 23.42
C PRO A 84 -24.06 -9.47 22.36
N LEU A 85 -23.20 -10.41 22.73
CA LEU A 85 -22.73 -11.49 21.84
C LEU A 85 -23.47 -12.80 22.07
N ALA A 86 -23.83 -13.12 23.31
CA ALA A 86 -24.56 -14.34 23.66
C ALA A 86 -25.32 -14.17 24.99
N ALA A 87 -26.61 -14.52 24.98
CA ALA A 87 -27.54 -14.18 26.06
C ALA A 87 -27.31 -14.98 27.36
N GLU A 88 -26.83 -16.21 27.25
CA GLU A 88 -26.57 -17.12 28.38
C GLU A 88 -25.14 -17.65 28.33
N ALA A 89 -24.18 -16.74 28.14
CA ALA A 89 -22.76 -17.06 28.10
C ALA A 89 -22.16 -17.21 29.50
N ASP A 90 -21.26 -18.17 29.66
CA ASP A 90 -20.34 -18.30 30.78
C ASP A 90 -18.93 -18.59 30.26
N ILE A 91 -18.09 -17.54 30.25
CA ILE A 91 -16.73 -17.63 29.71
C ILE A 91 -15.83 -18.63 30.44
N ARG A 92 -16.25 -19.20 31.57
CA ARG A 92 -15.47 -20.22 32.28
C ARG A 92 -15.60 -21.61 31.68
N VAL A 93 -16.60 -21.85 30.84
CA VAL A 93 -16.92 -23.18 30.31
C VAL A 93 -17.26 -23.20 28.82
N ASP A 94 -17.53 -22.04 28.22
CA ASP A 94 -18.07 -21.91 26.86
C ASP A 94 -17.02 -21.90 25.73
N CYS A 95 -15.73 -21.90 26.05
CA CYS A 95 -14.70 -22.30 25.09
C CYS A 95 -14.37 -23.80 25.28
N PRO A 96 -14.16 -24.58 24.20
CA PRO A 96 -13.81 -25.99 24.33
C PRO A 96 -12.48 -26.23 25.08
N GLN A 97 -11.53 -25.30 24.95
CA GLN A 97 -10.24 -25.33 25.65
C GLN A 97 -9.68 -23.92 25.81
N TYR A 98 -9.04 -23.67 26.95
CA TYR A 98 -8.37 -22.43 27.32
C TYR A 98 -6.88 -22.65 27.49
N CYS A 99 -6.11 -21.60 27.26
CA CYS A 99 -4.70 -21.48 27.59
C CYS A 99 -4.57 -20.64 28.86
N VAL A 100 -3.78 -21.12 29.83
CA VAL A 100 -3.42 -20.39 31.05
C VAL A 100 -2.00 -19.87 30.90
N PHE A 101 -1.81 -18.58 31.14
CA PHE A 101 -0.52 -17.92 31.08
C PHE A 101 -0.12 -17.37 32.44
N GLU A 102 1.11 -17.63 32.86
CA GLU A 102 1.74 -17.04 34.05
C GLU A 102 3.04 -16.36 33.62
N ASP A 103 3.20 -15.08 33.99
CA ASP A 103 4.30 -14.22 33.55
C ASP A 103 4.51 -14.23 32.02
N GLY A 104 3.40 -14.32 31.28
CA GLY A 104 3.37 -14.40 29.82
C GLY A 104 3.74 -15.77 29.22
N LEU A 105 4.08 -16.77 30.03
CA LEU A 105 4.41 -18.12 29.58
C LEU A 105 3.17 -19.02 29.62
N LEU A 106 2.94 -19.81 28.57
CA LEU A 106 1.86 -20.80 28.54
C LEU A 106 2.20 -21.94 29.52
N VAL A 107 1.48 -22.02 30.64
CA VAL A 107 1.75 -23.02 31.69
C VAL A 107 0.84 -24.24 31.58
N SER A 108 -0.39 -24.08 31.11
CA SER A 108 -1.32 -25.21 30.96
C SER A 108 -2.41 -24.93 29.93
N ARG A 109 -3.05 -26.01 29.47
CA ARG A 109 -4.30 -25.97 28.72
C ARG A 109 -5.37 -26.67 29.53
N VAL A 110 -6.50 -25.99 29.73
CA VAL A 110 -7.60 -26.48 30.58
C VAL A 110 -8.91 -26.46 29.80
N SER A 111 -9.81 -27.38 30.10
CA SER A 111 -11.15 -27.43 29.48
C SER A 111 -12.17 -26.54 30.18
N SER A 112 -11.80 -25.90 31.29
CA SER A 112 -12.64 -24.98 32.04
C SER A 112 -11.81 -24.07 32.92
N LEU A 113 -12.24 -22.82 33.08
CA LEU A 113 -11.71 -21.84 34.02
C LEU A 113 -12.43 -21.83 35.37
N MET A 114 -13.35 -22.76 35.64
CA MET A 114 -14.03 -22.88 36.94
C MET A 114 -13.07 -22.91 38.14
N PRO A 115 -11.91 -23.61 38.09
CA PRO A 115 -10.92 -23.58 39.17
C PRO A 115 -10.31 -22.19 39.45
N TYR A 116 -10.44 -21.25 38.52
CA TYR A 116 -9.91 -19.88 38.62
C TYR A 116 -10.99 -18.85 38.96
N THR A 117 -12.19 -19.29 39.40
CA THR A 117 -13.33 -18.39 39.65
C THR A 117 -13.00 -17.22 40.57
N SER A 118 -12.23 -17.45 41.63
CA SER A 118 -11.78 -16.40 42.55
C SER A 118 -10.90 -15.35 41.86
N GLN A 119 -9.96 -15.77 41.02
CA GLN A 119 -9.06 -14.90 40.27
C GLN A 119 -9.83 -14.13 39.18
N LEU A 120 -10.84 -14.75 38.58
CA LEU A 120 -11.65 -14.14 37.53
C LEU A 120 -12.50 -12.96 38.01
N LEU A 121 -12.73 -12.78 39.33
CA LEU A 121 -13.45 -11.63 39.88
C LEU A 121 -12.77 -10.28 39.58
N ASP A 122 -11.44 -10.28 39.42
CA ASP A 122 -10.66 -9.09 39.07
C ASP A 122 -10.21 -9.07 37.60
N MET A 123 -10.76 -9.95 36.77
CA MET A 123 -10.38 -10.11 35.37
C MET A 123 -11.45 -9.53 34.43
N VAL A 124 -10.98 -9.05 33.27
CA VAL A 124 -11.78 -8.52 32.18
C VAL A 124 -11.60 -9.42 30.96
N SER A 125 -12.72 -9.81 30.34
CA SER A 125 -12.74 -10.63 29.13
C SER A 125 -12.93 -9.76 27.89
N PHE A 126 -12.06 -9.96 26.89
CA PHE A 126 -12.09 -9.31 25.59
C PHE A 126 -12.46 -10.34 24.53
N TYR A 127 -13.54 -10.05 23.80
CA TYR A 127 -14.01 -10.85 22.68
C TYR A 127 -13.60 -10.15 21.40
N LEU A 128 -12.72 -10.79 20.65
CA LEU A 128 -12.14 -10.27 19.43
C LEU A 128 -12.70 -11.06 18.25
N GLY A 129 -13.11 -10.36 17.20
CA GLY A 129 -13.63 -10.98 16.00
C GLY A 129 -12.61 -11.90 15.33
N CYS A 130 -13.12 -12.91 14.64
CA CYS A 130 -12.30 -13.98 14.07
C CYS A 130 -12.72 -14.28 12.63
N SER A 131 -11.74 -14.52 11.76
CA SER A 131 -11.96 -14.78 10.33
C SER A 131 -12.25 -16.25 10.00
N PHE A 132 -12.76 -17.08 10.91
CA PHE A 132 -13.12 -18.46 10.51
C PHE A 132 -14.37 -18.53 9.62
N SER A 133 -15.15 -17.46 9.55
CA SER A 133 -16.23 -17.26 8.58
C SER A 133 -15.73 -17.05 7.13
N PHE A 134 -14.42 -16.82 6.96
CA PHE A 134 -13.79 -16.41 5.70
C PHE A 134 -13.60 -17.52 4.67
N GLU A 135 -13.34 -18.75 5.12
CA GLU A 135 -13.12 -19.90 4.21
C GLU A 135 -14.39 -20.24 3.43
N ARG A 136 -15.55 -20.08 4.08
CA ARG A 136 -16.84 -20.23 3.42
C ARG A 136 -17.05 -19.15 2.38
N THR A 137 -16.78 -17.88 2.71
CA THR A 137 -16.89 -16.76 1.76
C THR A 137 -16.02 -16.96 0.53
N LEU A 138 -14.77 -17.40 0.72
CA LEU A 138 -13.87 -17.72 -0.39
C LEU A 138 -14.43 -18.85 -1.25
N ARG A 139 -14.86 -19.96 -0.64
CA ARG A 139 -15.41 -21.10 -1.36
C ARG A 139 -16.71 -20.77 -2.10
N ASP A 140 -17.61 -20.01 -1.47
CA ASP A 140 -18.89 -19.59 -2.06
C ASP A 140 -18.65 -18.63 -3.25
N ALA A 141 -17.53 -17.89 -3.25
CA ALA A 141 -17.04 -17.09 -4.38
C ALA A 141 -16.22 -17.89 -5.42
N GLY A 142 -16.10 -19.21 -5.27
CA GLY A 142 -15.34 -20.07 -6.18
C GLY A 142 -13.82 -20.00 -6.02
N VAL A 143 -13.33 -19.44 -4.91
CA VAL A 143 -11.90 -19.37 -4.58
C VAL A 143 -11.45 -20.64 -3.86
N PRO A 144 -10.42 -21.35 -4.34
CA PRO A 144 -9.93 -22.55 -3.68
C PRO A 144 -9.25 -22.19 -2.35
N VAL A 145 -9.53 -22.98 -1.32
CA VAL A 145 -8.96 -22.80 0.02
C VAL A 145 -8.03 -23.97 0.30
N ARG A 146 -6.74 -23.79 -0.02
CA ARG A 146 -5.74 -24.88 -0.06
C ARG A 146 -5.61 -25.66 1.24
N ASN A 147 -5.68 -24.98 2.39
CA ASN A 147 -5.60 -25.66 3.69
C ASN A 147 -6.82 -26.57 3.93
N VAL A 148 -8.01 -26.18 3.48
CA VAL A 148 -9.22 -27.00 3.56
C VAL A 148 -9.13 -28.21 2.63
N GLU A 149 -8.67 -28.01 1.39
CA GLU A 149 -8.42 -29.10 0.42
C GLU A 149 -7.41 -30.12 0.96
N GLN A 150 -6.39 -29.65 1.68
CA GLN A 150 -5.32 -30.47 2.26
C GLN A 150 -5.64 -31.02 3.67
N ASN A 151 -6.82 -30.72 4.22
CA ASN A 151 -7.24 -31.08 5.58
C ASN A 151 -6.22 -30.68 6.67
N CYS A 152 -5.62 -29.50 6.55
CA CYS A 152 -4.67 -28.95 7.51
C CYS A 152 -5.13 -27.59 8.05
N ASN A 153 -4.55 -27.17 9.19
CA ASN A 153 -4.81 -25.83 9.73
C ASN A 153 -4.10 -24.78 8.87
N VAL A 154 -4.69 -23.59 8.78
CA VAL A 154 -4.08 -22.47 8.06
C VAL A 154 -2.71 -22.13 8.65
N SER A 155 -1.73 -21.86 7.78
CA SER A 155 -0.40 -21.39 8.18
C SER A 155 -0.51 -19.99 8.79
N MET A 156 0.05 -19.81 9.99
CA MET A 156 0.11 -18.50 10.64
C MET A 156 1.54 -18.14 10.99
N PHE A 157 1.90 -16.88 10.72
CA PHE A 157 3.26 -16.38 10.82
C PHE A 157 3.37 -15.19 11.75
N ARG A 158 4.45 -15.14 12.51
CA ARG A 158 4.87 -13.94 13.22
C ARG A 158 5.61 -13.02 12.24
N THR A 159 5.13 -11.79 12.08
CA THR A 159 5.75 -10.81 11.16
C THR A 159 6.81 -9.95 11.86
N SER A 160 7.58 -9.20 11.08
CA SER A 160 8.41 -8.09 11.57
C SER A 160 7.60 -6.82 11.88
N ILE A 161 6.34 -6.75 11.44
CA ILE A 161 5.46 -5.59 11.64
C ILE A 161 5.01 -5.53 13.10
N ARG A 162 5.30 -4.42 13.77
CA ARG A 162 4.90 -4.17 15.15
C ARG A 162 3.51 -3.58 15.23
N CYS A 163 2.70 -4.10 16.16
CA CYS A 163 1.45 -3.47 16.55
C CYS A 163 1.70 -2.07 17.14
N ARG A 164 0.74 -1.16 16.94
CA ARG A 164 0.77 0.23 17.41
C ARG A 164 0.05 0.35 18.76
N GLY A 165 0.35 1.40 19.53
CA GLY A 165 -0.44 1.74 20.71
C GLY A 165 0.41 2.12 21.92
N PRO A 166 -0.15 2.92 22.85
CA PRO A 166 0.52 3.26 24.10
C PRO A 166 0.51 2.07 25.07
N GLY A 167 1.37 2.12 26.08
CA GLY A 167 1.35 1.17 27.21
C GLY A 167 2.29 -0.02 27.06
N GLN A 168 1.98 -1.09 27.78
CA GLN A 168 2.85 -2.25 28.00
C GLN A 168 2.77 -3.32 26.90
N PHE A 169 1.81 -3.20 25.98
CA PHE A 169 1.60 -4.15 24.89
C PHE A 169 2.47 -3.78 23.68
N GLN A 170 3.52 -4.56 23.43
CA GLN A 170 4.43 -4.37 22.31
C GLN A 170 4.76 -5.72 21.67
N CYS A 171 3.96 -6.12 20.70
CA CYS A 171 4.12 -7.40 20.03
C CYS A 171 4.17 -7.27 18.50
N PRO A 172 4.82 -8.23 17.81
CA PRO A 172 4.64 -8.37 16.37
C PRO A 172 3.20 -8.78 16.05
N MET A 173 2.70 -8.32 14.90
CA MET A 173 1.43 -8.79 14.35
C MET A 173 1.60 -10.24 13.86
N VAL A 174 0.60 -11.08 14.14
CA VAL A 174 0.48 -12.42 13.57
C VAL A 174 -0.45 -12.36 12.37
N VAL A 175 -0.11 -13.09 11.31
CA VAL A 175 -0.86 -13.13 10.06
C VAL A 175 -1.20 -14.56 9.69
N THR A 176 -2.31 -14.78 8.98
CA THR A 176 -2.59 -16.04 8.29
C THR A 176 -2.24 -15.92 6.82
N MET A 177 -1.75 -16.99 6.21
CA MET A 177 -1.41 -17.03 4.78
C MET A 177 -2.27 -18.06 4.06
N ARG A 178 -2.80 -17.71 2.89
CA ARG A 178 -3.43 -18.65 1.96
C ARG A 178 -2.84 -18.46 0.56
N PRO A 179 -2.44 -19.54 -0.12
CA PRO A 179 -2.14 -19.48 -1.55
C PRO A 179 -3.44 -19.28 -2.34
N VAL A 180 -3.46 -18.30 -3.25
CA VAL A 180 -4.63 -17.92 -4.05
C VAL A 180 -4.24 -17.86 -5.52
N PRO A 181 -5.02 -18.44 -6.47
CA PRO A 181 -4.75 -18.29 -7.89
C PRO A 181 -4.68 -16.82 -8.30
N LYS A 182 -3.64 -16.43 -9.06
CA LYS A 182 -3.41 -15.04 -9.49
C LYS A 182 -4.66 -14.34 -10.04
N GLU A 183 -5.44 -15.02 -10.87
CA GLU A 183 -6.64 -14.46 -11.53
C GLU A 183 -7.83 -14.22 -10.58
N GLN A 184 -7.74 -14.68 -9.33
CA GLN A 184 -8.79 -14.53 -8.33
C GLN A 184 -8.43 -13.52 -7.23
N LEU A 185 -7.28 -12.84 -7.33
CA LEU A 185 -6.84 -11.86 -6.32
C LEU A 185 -7.86 -10.72 -6.11
N ASP A 186 -8.48 -10.22 -7.19
CA ASP A 186 -9.54 -9.22 -7.09
C ASP A 186 -10.77 -9.75 -6.37
N ILE A 187 -11.25 -10.95 -6.73
CA ILE A 187 -12.38 -11.60 -6.07
C ILE A 187 -12.10 -11.75 -4.58
N VAL A 188 -10.91 -12.25 -4.24
CA VAL A 188 -10.45 -12.39 -2.87
C VAL A 188 -10.46 -11.05 -2.16
N ALA A 189 -9.85 -9.99 -2.72
CA ALA A 189 -9.88 -8.69 -2.07
C ALA A 189 -11.31 -8.17 -1.84
N GLN A 190 -12.21 -8.35 -2.81
CA GLN A 190 -13.59 -7.86 -2.77
C GLN A 190 -14.45 -8.55 -1.73
N VAL A 191 -14.49 -9.87 -1.73
CA VAL A 191 -15.39 -10.62 -0.82
C VAL A 191 -14.95 -10.52 0.63
N THR A 192 -13.65 -10.31 0.85
CA THR A 192 -13.03 -10.30 2.17
C THR A 192 -13.05 -8.93 2.83
N HIS A 193 -13.00 -7.87 2.02
CA HIS A 193 -13.16 -6.49 2.46
C HIS A 193 -14.50 -6.24 3.18
N LEU A 194 -15.54 -7.00 2.84
CA LEU A 194 -16.89 -6.91 3.42
C LEU A 194 -16.99 -7.39 4.88
N THR A 195 -15.89 -7.90 5.44
CA THR A 195 -15.86 -8.48 6.80
C THR A 195 -14.86 -7.75 7.72
N PRO A 196 -14.99 -6.41 7.92
CA PRO A 196 -13.99 -5.64 8.67
C PRO A 196 -13.86 -6.07 10.14
N LEU A 197 -14.92 -6.60 10.75
CA LEU A 197 -14.91 -7.16 12.10
C LEU A 197 -14.33 -8.58 12.18
N ALA A 198 -13.89 -9.15 11.04
CA ALA A 198 -13.27 -10.47 10.94
C ALA A 198 -11.95 -10.38 10.16
N HIS A 199 -11.09 -9.45 10.58
CA HIS A 199 -9.79 -9.09 9.99
C HIS A 199 -9.86 -8.31 8.66
N GLY A 200 -10.97 -8.37 7.90
CA GLY A 200 -11.20 -7.59 6.69
C GLY A 200 -10.39 -8.03 5.47
N GLY A 201 -10.18 -7.11 4.52
CA GLY A 201 -9.42 -7.39 3.30
C GLY A 201 -7.94 -7.77 3.56
N PRO A 202 -7.22 -8.27 2.57
CA PRO A 202 -5.80 -8.61 2.71
C PRO A 202 -4.99 -7.45 3.27
N ILE A 203 -3.92 -7.76 4.00
CA ILE A 203 -2.93 -6.78 4.45
C ILE A 203 -1.65 -6.83 3.62
N HIS A 204 -1.45 -7.92 2.86
CA HIS A 204 -0.32 -8.10 1.96
C HIS A 204 -0.62 -9.20 0.94
N ILE A 205 -0.14 -9.02 -0.28
CA ILE A 205 -0.25 -9.95 -1.39
C ILE A 205 1.13 -9.99 -2.09
N GLY A 206 1.70 -11.18 -2.20
CA GLY A 206 3.04 -11.39 -2.76
C GLY A 206 4.06 -11.82 -1.71
N ASP A 207 5.31 -11.46 -1.91
CA ASP A 207 6.46 -12.08 -1.23
C ASP A 207 6.39 -12.00 0.31
N PRO A 208 6.52 -13.12 1.03
CA PRO A 208 6.50 -13.18 2.49
C PRO A 208 7.62 -12.36 3.16
N ALA A 209 8.76 -12.15 2.51
CA ALA A 209 9.90 -11.41 3.06
C ALA A 209 9.57 -9.94 3.34
N VAL A 210 8.61 -9.36 2.61
CA VAL A 210 8.09 -8.00 2.89
C VAL A 210 7.46 -7.90 4.28
N LEU A 211 6.95 -9.02 4.81
CA LEU A 211 6.43 -9.13 6.18
C LEU A 211 7.48 -9.63 7.18
N GLY A 212 8.74 -9.79 6.77
CA GLY A 212 9.81 -10.38 7.58
C GLY A 212 9.72 -11.91 7.73
N ILE A 213 8.92 -12.59 6.90
CA ILE A 213 8.76 -14.05 6.95
C ILE A 213 9.80 -14.68 6.03
N LEU A 214 10.87 -15.21 6.61
CA LEU A 214 12.02 -15.77 5.86
C LEU A 214 11.77 -17.19 5.32
N ASN A 215 10.86 -17.95 5.93
CA ASN A 215 10.57 -19.32 5.52
C ASN A 215 9.07 -19.63 5.64
N ALA A 216 8.35 -19.49 4.52
CA ALA A 216 6.92 -19.77 4.45
C ALA A 216 6.55 -21.25 4.66
N SER A 217 7.51 -22.19 4.63
CA SER A 217 7.25 -23.61 4.90
C SER A 217 7.31 -23.99 6.38
N LYS A 218 7.64 -23.04 7.27
CA LYS A 218 7.74 -23.26 8.72
C LYS A 218 6.90 -22.22 9.48
N PRO A 219 5.57 -22.36 9.49
CA PRO A 219 4.72 -21.45 10.25
C PRO A 219 4.96 -21.60 11.76
N GLU A 220 4.91 -20.49 12.51
CA GLU A 220 4.96 -20.52 13.98
C GLU A 220 3.71 -21.18 14.59
N TYR A 221 2.57 -21.10 13.89
CA TYR A 221 1.32 -21.75 14.29
C TYR A 221 0.59 -22.38 13.10
N GLY A 222 -0.17 -23.44 13.37
CA GLY A 222 -0.88 -24.19 12.35
C GLY A 222 0.05 -25.10 11.56
N ASP A 223 -0.36 -25.45 10.35
CA ASP A 223 0.34 -26.42 9.50
C ASP A 223 0.86 -25.74 8.22
N PRO A 224 1.97 -26.23 7.64
CA PRO A 224 2.42 -25.75 6.33
C PRO A 224 1.42 -26.13 5.23
N VAL A 225 1.12 -25.17 4.35
CA VAL A 225 0.19 -25.34 3.22
C VAL A 225 0.96 -25.35 1.91
N THR A 226 0.74 -26.36 1.08
CA THR A 226 1.40 -26.45 -0.23
C THR A 226 0.64 -25.59 -1.26
N PRO A 227 1.30 -24.64 -1.96
CA PRO A 227 0.66 -23.86 -3.01
C PRO A 227 0.44 -24.67 -4.30
N GLY A 228 -0.60 -24.32 -5.06
CA GLY A 228 -0.79 -24.80 -6.42
C GLY A 228 0.04 -24.00 -7.45
N PRO A 229 0.20 -24.50 -8.69
CA PRO A 229 0.87 -23.75 -9.75
C PRO A 229 0.18 -22.39 -10.01
N GLY A 230 0.96 -21.30 -9.99
CA GLY A 230 0.44 -19.94 -10.21
C GLY A 230 -0.31 -19.32 -9.04
N ASP A 231 -0.36 -19.99 -7.88
CA ASP A 231 -0.89 -19.39 -6.66
C ASP A 231 0.07 -18.32 -6.13
N VAL A 232 -0.49 -17.20 -5.68
CA VAL A 232 0.19 -16.10 -5.00
C VAL A 232 -0.15 -16.17 -3.51
N PRO A 233 0.84 -16.05 -2.60
CA PRO A 233 0.57 -15.99 -1.17
C PRO A 233 -0.16 -14.68 -0.81
N VAL A 234 -1.28 -14.81 -0.10
CA VAL A 234 -2.08 -13.69 0.40
C VAL A 234 -2.18 -13.76 1.91
N PHE A 235 -2.02 -12.61 2.57
CA PHE A 235 -1.92 -12.53 4.02
C PHE A 235 -3.04 -11.67 4.63
N TRP A 236 -3.56 -12.15 5.75
CA TRP A 236 -4.54 -11.45 6.58
C TRP A 236 -4.05 -11.34 8.00
N ALA A 237 -4.41 -10.25 8.68
CA ALA A 237 -4.19 -10.13 10.11
C ALA A 237 -4.88 -11.28 10.87
N CYS A 238 -4.36 -11.67 12.02
CA CYS A 238 -4.85 -12.81 12.78
C CYS A 238 -5.03 -12.46 14.26
N GLY A 239 -6.14 -12.94 14.84
CA GLY A 239 -6.46 -12.79 16.27
C GLY A 239 -5.47 -13.46 17.23
N VAL A 240 -4.61 -14.36 16.75
CA VAL A 240 -3.48 -14.89 17.53
C VAL A 240 -2.51 -13.80 17.98
N THR A 241 -2.56 -12.62 17.35
CA THR A 241 -1.87 -11.41 17.85
C THR A 241 -2.22 -11.09 19.31
N GLY A 242 -3.43 -11.41 19.79
CA GLY A 242 -3.79 -11.24 21.21
C GLY A 242 -2.98 -12.13 22.16
N VAL A 243 -2.56 -13.32 21.71
CA VAL A 243 -1.67 -14.21 22.47
C VAL A 243 -0.25 -13.65 22.53
N GLU A 244 0.23 -13.06 21.42
CA GLU A 244 1.52 -12.35 21.42
C GLU A 244 1.49 -11.11 22.31
N ALA A 245 0.35 -10.43 22.40
CA ALA A 245 0.16 -9.31 23.33
C ALA A 245 0.31 -9.76 24.79
N ILE A 246 -0.36 -10.86 25.20
CA ILE A 246 -0.18 -11.47 26.54
C ILE A 246 1.31 -11.78 26.80
N ARG A 247 1.97 -12.45 25.86
CA ARG A 247 3.39 -12.84 25.97
C ARG A 247 4.33 -11.65 26.14
N SER A 248 4.05 -10.54 25.44
CA SER A 248 4.86 -9.33 25.52
C SER A 248 4.68 -8.57 26.84
N CYS A 249 3.44 -8.45 27.33
CA CYS A 249 3.12 -7.73 28.56
C CYS A 249 3.46 -8.52 29.83
N LYS A 250 3.60 -9.85 29.73
CA LYS A 250 3.94 -10.75 30.84
C LYS A 250 3.08 -10.55 32.10
N PRO A 251 1.74 -10.62 31.99
CA PRO A 251 0.88 -10.50 33.15
C PRO A 251 1.13 -11.68 34.12
N PRO A 252 1.02 -11.47 35.44
CA PRO A 252 1.16 -12.55 36.42
C PRO A 252 0.21 -13.72 36.17
N LEU A 253 -1.00 -13.41 35.67
CA LEU A 253 -1.98 -14.38 35.24
C LEU A 253 -2.80 -13.82 34.09
N ALA A 254 -2.99 -14.62 33.04
CA ALA A 254 -3.89 -14.31 31.94
C ALA A 254 -4.46 -15.60 31.33
N PHE A 255 -5.56 -15.45 30.59
CA PHE A 255 -6.16 -16.56 29.87
C PHE A 255 -6.43 -16.20 28.41
N SER A 256 -6.45 -17.21 27.55
CA SER A 256 -7.02 -17.10 26.21
C SER A 256 -7.79 -18.37 25.88
N HIS A 257 -8.56 -18.35 24.81
CA HIS A 257 -8.96 -19.60 24.15
C HIS A 257 -7.73 -20.30 23.54
N SER A 258 -7.78 -21.62 23.38
CA SER A 258 -6.78 -22.35 22.58
C SER A 258 -7.04 -22.17 21.07
N PRO A 259 -6.01 -22.02 20.21
CA PRO A 259 -6.21 -21.92 18.77
C PRO A 259 -7.09 -23.04 18.21
N GLY A 260 -8.13 -22.69 17.46
CA GLY A 260 -9.10 -23.65 16.92
C GLY A 260 -10.22 -24.10 17.88
N CYS A 261 -10.24 -23.60 19.11
CA CYS A 261 -11.28 -23.84 20.12
C CYS A 261 -11.89 -22.47 20.58
N MET A 262 -12.40 -21.66 19.63
CA MET A 262 -12.96 -20.31 19.84
C MET A 262 -14.31 -20.28 20.58
N PHE A 263 -14.72 -19.10 21.08
CA PHE A 263 -16.05 -18.85 21.65
C PHE A 263 -17.10 -18.69 20.54
N LEU A 264 -18.26 -19.34 20.68
CA LEU A 264 -19.36 -19.27 19.72
C LEU A 264 -20.40 -18.24 20.18
N THR A 265 -20.69 -17.22 19.36
CA THR A 265 -21.70 -16.21 19.70
C THR A 265 -23.11 -16.67 19.29
N ASP A 266 -24.14 -15.96 19.76
CA ASP A 266 -25.52 -16.11 19.27
C ASP A 266 -25.79 -15.23 18.04
N GLN A 267 -24.81 -14.42 17.63
CA GLN A 267 -24.92 -13.60 16.43
C GLN A 267 -24.74 -14.51 15.22
N GLU A 268 -25.77 -14.58 14.38
CA GLU A 268 -25.62 -15.17 13.06
C GLU A 268 -24.49 -14.43 12.35
N ASP A 269 -23.66 -15.16 11.61
CA ASP A 269 -22.88 -14.52 10.57
C ASP A 269 -23.92 -13.99 9.58
N THR A 270 -24.27 -12.69 9.67
CA THR A 270 -25.24 -12.06 8.79
C THR A 270 -24.66 -12.01 7.38
N PHE A 271 -24.80 -13.12 6.66
CA PHE A 271 -24.45 -13.32 5.26
C PHE A 271 -25.63 -13.05 4.33
N VAL A 272 -26.70 -12.38 4.80
CA VAL A 272 -27.81 -11.96 3.94
C VAL A 272 -27.24 -11.05 2.87
N SER A 273 -26.94 -11.61 1.69
CA SER A 273 -26.32 -10.97 0.53
C SER A 273 -25.39 -9.84 0.97
N ALA A 274 -24.17 -10.18 1.41
CA ALA A 274 -23.18 -9.19 1.84
C ALA A 274 -23.34 -7.95 0.96
N PRO A 275 -23.73 -6.78 1.51
CA PRO A 275 -24.05 -5.64 0.68
C PRO A 275 -22.89 -5.50 -0.27
N THR A 276 -23.15 -5.56 -1.58
CA THR A 276 -22.14 -5.30 -2.59
C THR A 276 -21.40 -4.07 -2.06
N PRO A 277 -20.06 -4.11 -1.90
CA PRO A 277 -19.36 -2.94 -1.39
C PRO A 277 -19.86 -1.78 -2.22
N GLU A 278 -20.14 -0.62 -1.61
CA GLU A 278 -20.54 0.55 -2.38
C GLU A 278 -19.65 0.57 -3.62
N PRO A 279 -20.19 0.53 -4.86
CA PRO A 279 -19.41 0.12 -6.02
C PRO A 279 -18.07 0.86 -6.17
N GLU A 280 -18.00 2.07 -5.61
CA GLU A 280 -16.85 2.94 -5.46
C GLU A 280 -15.75 2.47 -4.50
N GLN A 281 -16.11 1.81 -3.39
CA GLN A 281 -15.18 1.26 -2.38
C GLN A 281 -14.72 -0.18 -2.69
N CYS A 282 -15.22 -0.77 -3.76
CA CYS A 282 -14.84 -2.12 -4.20
C CYS A 282 -13.32 -2.20 -4.44
N PRO A 283 -12.56 -3.06 -3.72
CA PRO A 283 -11.11 -3.14 -3.87
C PRO A 283 -10.69 -3.85 -5.17
N LEU A 284 -9.60 -3.37 -5.76
CA LEU A 284 -8.93 -3.94 -6.92
C LEU A 284 -7.44 -4.10 -6.61
N THR A 285 -6.83 -5.16 -7.15
CA THR A 285 -5.43 -5.53 -6.90
C THR A 285 -4.57 -5.25 -8.14
N PHE A 286 -3.36 -4.75 -7.92
CA PHE A 286 -2.43 -4.39 -8.99
C PHE A 286 -1.02 -4.85 -8.63
N SER A 287 -0.35 -5.55 -9.55
CA SER A 287 1.06 -5.88 -9.39
C SER A 287 1.90 -4.61 -9.56
N ILE A 288 2.74 -4.31 -8.57
CA ILE A 288 3.62 -3.14 -8.54
C ILE A 288 5.11 -3.51 -8.52
N SER A 289 5.46 -4.78 -8.32
CA SER A 289 6.81 -5.28 -8.52
C SER A 289 6.77 -6.79 -8.80
N GLN A 290 7.77 -7.30 -9.52
CA GLN A 290 7.99 -8.73 -9.74
C GLN A 290 9.13 -9.27 -8.87
N GLN A 291 10.03 -8.42 -8.39
CA GLN A 291 11.21 -8.82 -7.62
C GLN A 291 11.49 -7.84 -6.46
N PRO A 292 10.91 -8.09 -5.28
CA PRO A 292 10.05 -9.22 -4.94
C PRO A 292 8.65 -9.06 -5.56
N LEU A 293 7.92 -10.17 -5.71
CA LEU A 293 6.53 -10.12 -6.16
C LEU A 293 5.73 -9.29 -5.15
N HIS A 294 5.16 -8.17 -5.58
CA HIS A 294 4.41 -7.29 -4.68
C HIS A 294 3.20 -6.71 -5.39
N TYR A 295 2.06 -6.79 -4.72
CA TYR A 295 0.80 -6.18 -5.17
C TYR A 295 0.38 -5.06 -4.22
N SER A 296 -0.33 -4.09 -4.78
CA SER A 296 -1.04 -3.05 -4.07
C SER A 296 -2.55 -3.21 -4.25
N VAL A 297 -3.31 -2.58 -3.35
CA VAL A 297 -4.78 -2.60 -3.38
C VAL A 297 -5.31 -1.19 -3.26
N THR A 298 -6.31 -0.83 -4.06
CA THR A 298 -7.02 0.45 -3.97
C THR A 298 -8.48 0.28 -4.38
N SER A 299 -9.31 1.30 -4.17
CA SER A 299 -10.73 1.23 -4.51
C SER A 299 -11.00 1.51 -5.99
N LYS A 300 -12.08 0.93 -6.52
CA LYS A 300 -12.53 1.14 -7.90
C LYS A 300 -12.72 2.63 -8.23
N ALA A 301 -13.23 3.43 -7.29
CA ALA A 301 -13.35 4.87 -7.48
C ALA A 301 -11.99 5.56 -7.60
N ALA A 302 -11.00 5.18 -6.77
CA ALA A 302 -9.65 5.74 -6.89
C ALA A 302 -9.01 5.35 -8.23
N VAL A 303 -9.20 4.10 -8.68
CA VAL A 303 -8.74 3.64 -10.01
C VAL A 303 -9.34 4.51 -11.11
N GLN A 304 -10.66 4.71 -11.12
CA GLN A 304 -11.30 5.49 -12.17
C GLN A 304 -10.81 6.94 -12.16
N ARG A 305 -10.72 7.57 -10.99
CA ARG A 305 -10.25 8.95 -10.89
C ARG A 305 -8.81 9.11 -11.38
N ILE A 306 -7.95 8.13 -11.13
CA ILE A 306 -6.56 8.18 -11.62
C ILE A 306 -6.50 7.95 -13.13
N ARG A 307 -7.36 7.09 -13.69
CA ARG A 307 -7.50 6.95 -15.14
C ARG A 307 -8.00 8.24 -15.80
N ASP A 308 -8.92 8.97 -15.17
CA ASP A 308 -9.36 10.27 -15.65
C ASP A 308 -8.20 11.29 -15.66
N LEU A 309 -7.30 11.25 -14.66
CA LEU A 309 -6.06 12.04 -14.69
C LEU A 309 -5.12 11.59 -15.81
N GLU A 310 -4.99 10.29 -16.02
CA GLU A 310 -4.15 9.70 -17.08
C GLU A 310 -4.63 10.11 -18.49
N GLU A 311 -5.95 10.24 -18.69
CA GLU A 311 -6.53 10.78 -19.92
C GLU A 311 -6.19 12.27 -20.11
N ILE A 312 -6.28 13.09 -19.06
CA ILE A 312 -5.96 14.53 -19.13
C ILE A 312 -4.48 14.75 -19.48
N ILE A 313 -3.55 14.05 -18.83
CA ILE A 313 -2.11 14.21 -19.12
C ILE A 313 -1.73 13.67 -20.51
N GLY A 314 -2.52 12.74 -21.05
CA GLY A 314 -2.33 12.16 -22.38
C GLY A 314 -2.86 13.02 -23.53
N GLU A 315 -3.43 14.19 -23.25
CA GLU A 315 -3.79 15.17 -24.28
C GLU A 315 -2.55 15.64 -25.04
N ASP A 316 -2.67 15.78 -26.36
CA ASP A 316 -1.53 16.07 -27.23
C ASP A 316 -1.80 17.28 -28.15
N PRO A 317 -1.93 18.49 -27.58
CA PRO A 317 -2.09 19.70 -28.38
C PRO A 317 -0.87 20.00 -29.25
N GLY A 318 0.30 19.46 -28.88
CA GLY A 318 1.54 19.55 -29.65
C GLY A 318 1.58 18.66 -30.90
N GLN A 319 0.63 17.73 -31.04
CA GLN A 319 0.54 16.72 -32.10
C GLN A 319 1.83 15.90 -32.24
N ARG A 320 2.42 15.50 -31.10
CA ARG A 320 3.65 14.70 -31.03
C ARG A 320 3.43 13.23 -31.38
N GLY A 321 2.19 12.75 -31.31
CA GLY A 321 1.84 11.35 -31.51
C GLY A 321 1.90 10.52 -30.23
N ILE A 322 1.86 11.17 -29.05
CA ILE A 322 2.09 10.50 -27.76
C ILE A 322 1.12 9.35 -27.48
N ARG A 323 -0.11 9.43 -28.03
CA ARG A 323 -1.13 8.39 -27.89
C ARG A 323 -0.66 7.02 -28.39
N ALA A 324 0.27 6.97 -29.33
CA ALA A 324 0.86 5.73 -29.82
C ALA A 324 1.78 5.04 -28.80
N LEU A 325 2.32 5.80 -27.84
CA LEU A 325 3.18 5.30 -26.76
C LEU A 325 2.40 4.92 -25.50
N PHE A 326 1.09 5.23 -25.46
CA PHE A 326 0.26 5.07 -24.27
C PHE A 326 0.11 3.60 -23.86
N ILE A 327 0.45 3.33 -22.61
CA ILE A 327 0.12 2.07 -21.92
C ILE A 327 -0.82 2.42 -20.76
N GLN A 328 -1.98 1.78 -20.74
CA GLN A 328 -2.99 2.01 -19.73
C GLN A 328 -2.51 1.62 -18.32
N ASP A 329 -2.88 2.43 -17.33
CA ASP A 329 -2.63 2.24 -15.90
C ASP A 329 -1.14 2.38 -15.48
N GLU A 330 -0.27 2.90 -16.33
CA GLU A 330 1.12 3.17 -15.94
C GLU A 330 1.21 4.27 -14.87
N LEU A 331 0.37 5.31 -14.96
CA LEU A 331 0.22 6.32 -13.91
C LEU A 331 -0.26 5.67 -12.60
N LEU A 332 -1.31 4.84 -12.70
CA LEU A 332 -1.89 4.14 -11.55
C LEU A 332 -0.87 3.24 -10.84
N ARG A 333 -0.18 2.37 -11.59
CA ARG A 333 0.77 1.41 -11.02
C ARG A 333 2.01 2.10 -10.46
N SER A 334 2.51 3.13 -11.15
CA SER A 334 3.59 3.98 -10.65
C SER A 334 3.23 4.65 -9.33
N CYS A 335 2.05 5.29 -9.24
CA CYS A 335 1.60 5.94 -8.01
C CYS A 335 1.29 4.95 -6.88
N LEU A 336 0.76 3.76 -7.20
CA LEU A 336 0.61 2.69 -6.22
C LEU A 336 1.97 2.21 -5.71
N SER A 337 3.01 2.11 -6.55
CA SER A 337 4.37 1.78 -6.09
C SER A 337 4.97 2.89 -5.21
N LEU A 338 4.89 4.14 -5.67
CA LEU A 338 5.38 5.32 -4.94
C LEU A 338 4.70 5.46 -3.57
N SER A 339 3.43 5.07 -3.44
CA SER A 339 2.73 5.15 -2.16
C SER A 339 3.29 4.20 -1.10
N HIS A 340 3.85 3.04 -1.48
CA HIS A 340 4.58 2.11 -0.60
C HIS A 340 6.01 2.56 -0.28
N SER A 341 6.57 3.47 -1.08
CA SER A 341 7.96 3.92 -0.94
C SER A 341 8.14 4.89 0.24
N SER A 342 9.26 4.79 0.95
CA SER A 342 9.66 5.72 2.02
C SER A 342 10.67 6.75 1.54
N SER A 343 11.56 6.38 0.61
CA SER A 343 12.59 7.24 0.03
C SER A 343 12.55 7.21 -1.49
N VAL A 344 12.51 8.39 -2.13
CA VAL A 344 12.35 8.56 -3.58
C VAL A 344 13.49 9.40 -4.16
N LEU A 345 14.11 8.92 -5.23
CA LEU A 345 15.04 9.69 -6.05
C LEU A 345 14.30 10.20 -7.29
N ILE A 346 14.36 11.49 -7.55
CA ILE A 346 13.82 12.11 -8.77
C ILE A 346 14.97 12.63 -9.62
N THR A 347 14.96 12.40 -10.93
CA THR A 347 15.91 13.00 -11.87
C THR A 347 15.18 13.70 -12.99
N THR A 348 15.69 14.86 -13.38
CA THR A 348 15.15 15.68 -14.46
C THR A 348 16.25 16.52 -15.09
N GLY A 349 16.07 16.92 -16.35
CA GLY A 349 16.97 17.78 -17.08
C GLY A 349 17.28 17.22 -18.45
N PHE A 350 16.92 18.02 -19.45
CA PHE A 350 17.17 17.73 -20.86
C PHE A 350 17.90 18.92 -21.51
N PRO A 351 19.17 18.77 -21.93
CA PRO A 351 19.94 19.85 -22.54
C PRO A 351 19.63 19.96 -24.04
N THR A 352 18.42 20.40 -24.38
CA THR A 352 17.92 20.49 -25.75
C THR A 352 18.63 21.56 -26.59
N HIS A 353 19.08 22.65 -25.95
CA HIS A 353 19.60 23.85 -26.60
C HIS A 353 21.11 24.02 -26.44
N TYR A 354 21.89 23.09 -26.98
CA TYR A 354 23.37 23.05 -26.87
C TYR A 354 24.13 24.33 -27.31
N MET A 355 23.47 25.27 -27.98
CA MET A 355 24.03 26.58 -28.39
C MET A 355 23.74 27.70 -27.38
N HIS A 356 22.99 27.41 -26.31
CA HIS A 356 22.64 28.34 -25.25
C HIS A 356 23.27 27.90 -23.93
N ASP A 357 23.43 28.87 -23.02
CA ASP A 357 23.86 28.66 -21.64
C ASP A 357 22.84 29.33 -20.70
N PRO A 358 22.11 28.58 -19.87
CA PRO A 358 22.04 27.11 -19.82
C PRO A 358 21.42 26.46 -21.08
N PRO A 359 21.81 25.22 -21.46
CA PRO A 359 21.16 24.43 -22.52
C PRO A 359 19.85 23.73 -22.11
N GLU A 360 19.52 23.75 -20.82
CA GLU A 360 18.33 23.15 -20.21
C GLU A 360 17.02 23.71 -20.77
N GLU A 361 15.98 22.87 -20.74
CA GLU A 361 14.63 23.25 -21.13
C GLU A 361 13.64 23.33 -19.95
N THR A 362 12.48 23.95 -20.22
CA THR A 362 11.43 24.21 -19.24
C THR A 362 10.53 23.00 -18.94
N ASP A 363 10.57 21.96 -19.77
CA ASP A 363 9.87 20.70 -19.49
C ASP A 363 10.71 19.80 -18.57
N GLY A 364 10.07 19.17 -17.59
CA GLY A 364 10.71 18.34 -16.55
C GLY A 364 10.77 18.97 -15.17
N PRO A 365 11.57 20.06 -14.96
CA PRO A 365 11.81 20.60 -13.63
C PRO A 365 10.54 20.97 -12.87
N PRO A 366 9.54 21.64 -13.47
CA PRO A 366 8.31 21.94 -12.74
C PRO A 366 7.53 20.71 -12.28
N GLY A 367 7.40 19.68 -13.12
CA GLY A 367 6.78 18.41 -12.77
C GLY A 367 7.55 17.69 -11.65
N ALA A 368 8.89 17.72 -11.70
CA ALA A 368 9.75 17.17 -10.65
C ALA A 368 9.53 17.86 -9.30
N ILE A 369 9.46 19.20 -9.27
CA ILE A 369 9.22 19.98 -8.05
C ILE A 369 7.81 19.75 -7.51
N ALA A 370 6.80 19.65 -8.37
CA ALA A 370 5.43 19.34 -7.95
C ALA A 370 5.33 17.94 -7.30
N MET A 371 5.97 16.93 -7.90
CA MET A 371 6.06 15.59 -7.29
C MET A 371 6.79 15.65 -5.95
N ALA A 372 7.94 16.31 -5.88
CA ALA A 372 8.73 16.41 -4.65
C ALA A 372 7.93 17.09 -3.51
N ALA A 373 7.21 18.17 -3.82
CA ALA A 373 6.36 18.87 -2.85
C ALA A 373 5.26 17.96 -2.28
N THR A 374 4.59 17.17 -3.12
CA THR A 374 3.55 16.23 -2.67
C THR A 374 4.13 15.03 -1.92
N LEU A 375 5.24 14.46 -2.38
CA LEU A 375 5.92 13.36 -1.69
C LEU A 375 6.39 13.79 -0.27
N GLN A 376 7.00 14.98 -0.13
CA GLN A 376 7.36 15.55 1.18
C GLN A 376 6.12 15.79 2.06
N ALA A 377 5.03 16.30 1.49
CA ALA A 377 3.78 16.50 2.24
C ALA A 377 3.16 15.18 2.74
N LEU A 378 3.39 14.08 2.02
CA LEU A 378 3.02 12.72 2.43
C LEU A 378 4.06 12.07 3.36
N GLY A 379 5.08 12.80 3.80
CA GLY A 379 6.09 12.33 4.75
C GLY A 379 7.16 11.43 4.15
N LYS A 380 7.39 11.49 2.84
CA LYS A 380 8.44 10.71 2.15
C LYS A 380 9.72 11.52 2.05
N GLU A 381 10.86 10.82 2.14
CA GLU A 381 12.17 11.39 1.87
C GLU A 381 12.36 11.51 0.36
N VAL A 382 12.86 12.66 -0.10
CA VAL A 382 13.04 12.94 -1.53
C VAL A 382 14.42 13.51 -1.77
N VAL A 383 15.08 13.06 -2.82
CA VAL A 383 16.33 13.61 -3.34
C VAL A 383 16.19 13.86 -4.84
N ILE A 384 16.72 14.97 -5.33
CA ILE A 384 16.83 15.23 -6.77
C ILE A 384 18.25 14.95 -7.23
N VAL A 385 18.40 14.18 -8.31
CA VAL A 385 19.67 13.99 -9.01
C VAL A 385 19.63 14.75 -10.34
N THR A 386 20.71 15.46 -10.64
CA THR A 386 20.86 16.23 -11.88
C THR A 386 22.29 16.15 -12.39
N ASP A 387 22.53 16.63 -13.60
CA ASP A 387 23.88 16.72 -14.16
C ASP A 387 24.75 17.62 -13.28
N HIS A 388 26.01 17.24 -13.09
CA HIS A 388 27.01 17.99 -12.34
C HIS A 388 27.15 19.42 -12.87
N ARG A 389 27.09 19.59 -14.21
CA ARG A 389 27.10 20.90 -14.87
C ARG A 389 25.93 21.78 -14.43
N ALA A 390 24.76 21.20 -14.22
CA ALA A 390 23.53 21.91 -13.87
C ALA A 390 23.32 22.07 -12.37
N LEU A 391 24.13 21.39 -11.54
CA LEU A 391 23.92 21.27 -10.09
C LEU A 391 23.83 22.63 -9.40
N GLU A 392 24.77 23.55 -9.67
CA GLU A 392 24.79 24.87 -9.03
C GLU A 392 23.56 25.72 -9.40
N MET A 393 23.19 25.72 -10.69
CA MET A 393 21.98 26.41 -11.15
C MET A 393 20.73 25.82 -10.48
N ASN A 394 20.61 24.50 -10.44
CA ASN A 394 19.46 23.81 -9.86
C ASN A 394 19.37 24.02 -8.33
N CYS A 395 20.49 24.16 -7.63
CA CYS A 395 20.50 24.61 -6.24
C CYS A 395 19.89 26.01 -6.07
N ARG A 396 20.28 26.97 -6.92
CA ARG A 396 19.71 28.33 -6.86
C ARG A 396 18.23 28.35 -7.24
N ILE A 397 17.83 27.57 -8.25
CA ILE A 397 16.43 27.39 -8.63
C ILE A 397 15.61 26.84 -7.44
N MET A 398 16.13 25.84 -6.72
CA MET A 398 15.49 25.29 -5.52
C MET A 398 15.35 26.33 -4.40
N GLU A 399 16.40 27.12 -4.14
CA GLU A 399 16.36 28.21 -3.16
C GLU A 399 15.28 29.25 -3.51
N ASP A 400 15.22 29.67 -4.77
CA ASP A 400 14.19 30.58 -5.26
C ASP A 400 12.79 29.97 -5.18
N ALA A 401 12.63 28.67 -5.51
CA ALA A 401 11.37 27.96 -5.42
C ALA A 401 10.84 27.90 -3.98
N VAL A 402 11.72 27.69 -3.00
CA VAL A 402 11.36 27.77 -1.58
C VAL A 402 10.99 29.19 -1.19
N LYS A 403 11.80 30.18 -1.58
CA LYS A 403 11.57 31.59 -1.27
C LYS A 403 10.26 32.12 -1.84
N LYS A 404 9.85 31.65 -3.03
CA LYS A 404 8.59 31.99 -3.69
C LYS A 404 7.40 31.13 -3.25
N GLY A 405 7.63 30.12 -2.40
CA GLY A 405 6.57 29.26 -1.88
C GLY A 405 6.02 28.24 -2.89
N VAL A 406 6.78 27.94 -3.96
CA VAL A 406 6.46 26.85 -4.90
C VAL A 406 6.52 25.51 -4.17
N ILE A 407 7.59 25.30 -3.39
CA ILE A 407 7.78 24.15 -2.50
C ILE A 407 8.06 24.64 -1.07
N LYS A 408 7.58 23.89 -0.07
CA LYS A 408 7.68 24.30 1.34
C LYS A 408 9.09 24.13 1.92
N THR A 409 9.75 23.04 1.56
CA THR A 409 11.06 22.65 2.09
C THR A 409 11.99 22.32 0.93
N ALA A 410 13.23 22.81 0.98
CA ALA A 410 14.23 22.49 -0.03
C ALA A 410 14.44 20.97 -0.12
N VAL A 411 14.60 20.47 -1.34
CA VAL A 411 14.95 19.07 -1.60
C VAL A 411 16.46 19.00 -1.80
N PRO A 412 17.18 18.04 -1.18
CA PRO A 412 18.60 17.84 -1.46
C PRO A 412 18.85 17.57 -2.94
N LEU A 413 19.81 18.28 -3.54
CA LEU A 413 20.27 18.05 -4.91
C LEU A 413 21.63 17.37 -4.90
N LEU A 414 21.77 16.31 -5.67
CA LEU A 414 23.00 15.55 -5.85
C LEU A 414 23.34 15.44 -7.34
N SER A 415 24.62 15.21 -7.64
CA SER A 415 25.07 14.77 -8.97
C SER A 415 25.63 13.36 -8.89
N TYR A 416 25.43 12.56 -9.93
CA TYR A 416 26.02 11.24 -10.07
C TYR A 416 27.10 11.25 -11.15
N GLN A 417 28.18 10.50 -10.93
CA GLN A 417 29.29 10.33 -11.87
C GLN A 417 29.69 8.84 -11.92
N GLY A 418 29.78 8.28 -13.11
CA GLY A 418 30.13 6.88 -13.36
C GLY A 418 31.64 6.62 -13.34
N ASN A 419 32.32 6.94 -12.23
CA ASN A 419 33.78 6.86 -12.15
C ASN A 419 34.34 5.43 -12.09
N SER A 420 33.50 4.44 -11.74
CA SER A 420 33.85 3.03 -11.60
C SER A 420 32.64 2.13 -11.89
N PRO A 421 32.83 0.84 -12.19
CA PRO A 421 31.72 -0.09 -12.43
C PRO A 421 30.72 -0.17 -11.27
N ASP A 422 31.19 -0.01 -10.03
CA ASP A 422 30.36 -0.09 -8.83
C ASP A 422 29.79 1.26 -8.39
N SER A 423 30.04 2.34 -9.14
CA SER A 423 29.62 3.70 -8.76
C SER A 423 28.11 3.80 -8.56
N ALA A 424 27.31 3.22 -9.46
CA ALA A 424 25.86 3.24 -9.35
C ALA A 424 25.36 2.45 -8.14
N LEU A 425 25.91 1.25 -7.90
CA LEU A 425 25.54 0.43 -6.75
C LEU A 425 25.87 1.13 -5.43
N ASN A 426 27.07 1.70 -5.30
CA ASN A 426 27.48 2.49 -4.14
C ASN A 426 26.64 3.75 -3.96
N PHE A 427 26.14 4.34 -5.05
CA PHE A 427 25.24 5.48 -4.98
C PHE A 427 23.85 5.06 -4.48
N LEU A 428 23.34 3.91 -4.91
CA LEU A 428 21.98 3.45 -4.59
C LEU A 428 21.89 2.68 -3.28
N CYS A 429 22.99 2.14 -2.76
CA CYS A 429 23.00 1.24 -1.61
C CYS A 429 23.99 1.70 -0.54
N HIS A 430 23.63 1.51 0.73
CA HIS A 430 24.55 1.76 1.83
C HIS A 430 25.73 0.79 1.75
N ASP A 431 26.96 1.34 1.67
CA ASP A 431 28.21 0.58 1.52
C ASP A 431 28.23 -0.39 0.31
N GLY A 432 27.42 -0.10 -0.72
CA GLY A 432 27.29 -0.97 -1.89
C GLY A 432 26.53 -2.29 -1.66
N ASP A 433 25.86 -2.45 -0.51
CA ASP A 433 25.09 -3.66 -0.18
C ASP A 433 23.68 -3.63 -0.83
N PRO A 434 23.38 -4.45 -1.85
CA PRO A 434 22.09 -4.45 -2.54
C PRO A 434 20.89 -4.79 -1.63
N ASN A 435 21.13 -5.33 -0.42
CA ASN A 435 20.06 -5.58 0.56
C ASN A 435 19.73 -4.34 1.41
N LYS A 436 20.46 -3.23 1.22
CA LYS A 436 20.29 -1.97 1.94
C LYS A 436 20.19 -0.79 0.96
N PRO A 437 19.17 -0.76 0.09
CA PRO A 437 18.95 0.37 -0.80
C PRO A 437 18.69 1.65 0.01
N ARG A 438 19.18 2.78 -0.53
CA ARG A 438 18.97 4.15 -0.03
C ARG A 438 17.65 4.74 -0.50
N PHE A 439 17.11 4.20 -1.59
CA PHE A 439 15.89 4.65 -2.26
C PHE A 439 15.04 3.43 -2.59
N ASP A 440 13.73 3.56 -2.41
CA ASP A 440 12.76 2.51 -2.75
C ASP A 440 12.24 2.69 -4.19
N HIS A 441 12.28 3.92 -4.72
CA HIS A 441 11.77 4.23 -6.05
C HIS A 441 12.58 5.35 -6.71
N LEU A 442 13.01 5.15 -7.95
CA LEU A 442 13.63 6.17 -8.82
C LEU A 442 12.63 6.67 -9.86
N VAL A 443 12.53 7.98 -10.05
CA VAL A 443 11.64 8.62 -11.03
C VAL A 443 12.46 9.49 -11.96
N ALA A 444 12.42 9.24 -13.27
CA ALA A 444 12.94 10.11 -14.30
C ALA A 444 11.78 10.89 -14.93
N ILE A 445 11.92 12.20 -15.06
CA ILE A 445 10.94 13.07 -15.72
C ILE A 445 11.68 14.04 -16.63
N GLU A 446 11.41 13.97 -17.93
CA GLU A 446 12.13 14.75 -18.95
C GLU A 446 13.65 14.72 -18.74
N ARG A 447 14.15 13.49 -18.55
CA ARG A 447 15.58 13.23 -18.42
C ARG A 447 16.03 12.55 -19.69
N SER A 448 17.03 13.08 -20.39
CA SER A 448 17.58 12.42 -21.58
C SER A 448 17.99 10.98 -21.30
N GLY A 449 17.52 10.06 -22.16
CA GLY A 449 17.75 8.63 -22.06
C GLY A 449 18.82 8.14 -23.03
N ARG A 450 19.64 7.18 -22.59
CA ARG A 450 20.66 6.55 -23.45
C ARG A 450 20.01 5.74 -24.58
N ALA A 451 20.36 6.02 -25.83
CA ALA A 451 19.95 5.24 -27.00
C ALA A 451 20.79 3.96 -27.17
N ALA A 452 20.38 3.10 -28.10
CA ALA A 452 20.98 1.77 -28.30
C ALA A 452 22.47 1.79 -28.70
N ASP A 453 22.97 2.89 -29.25
CA ASP A 453 24.38 3.09 -29.61
C ASP A 453 25.22 3.69 -28.46
N GLY A 454 24.63 3.89 -27.29
CA GLY A 454 25.26 4.49 -26.12
C GLY A 454 25.39 6.02 -26.18
N ASN A 455 24.74 6.68 -27.14
CA ASN A 455 24.63 8.14 -27.23
C ASN A 455 23.30 8.66 -26.67
N TYR A 456 23.15 9.98 -26.68
CA TYR A 456 21.96 10.70 -26.23
C TYR A 456 21.53 11.64 -27.33
N TYR A 457 20.24 11.65 -27.67
CA TYR A 457 19.72 12.43 -28.79
C TYR A 457 18.52 13.26 -28.36
N ASN A 458 18.46 14.52 -28.82
CA ASN A 458 17.20 15.26 -28.78
C ASN A 458 16.26 14.82 -29.91
N MET A 459 15.01 15.28 -29.90
CA MET A 459 14.01 14.92 -30.92
C MET A 459 14.41 15.27 -32.37
N ARG A 460 15.38 16.18 -32.55
CA ARG A 460 15.95 16.55 -33.87
C ARG A 460 17.05 15.58 -34.33
N GLY A 461 17.38 14.56 -33.56
CA GLY A 461 18.44 13.59 -33.85
C GLY A 461 19.85 14.13 -33.59
N VAL A 462 20.00 15.24 -32.87
CA VAL A 462 21.31 15.82 -32.53
C VAL A 462 21.87 15.11 -31.30
N ASN A 463 23.12 14.64 -31.40
CA ASN A 463 23.82 14.00 -30.29
C ASN A 463 24.21 15.04 -29.23
N ILE A 464 23.72 14.85 -28.00
CA ILE A 464 23.91 15.73 -26.84
C ILE A 464 24.74 15.07 -25.72
N LYS A 465 25.38 13.92 -25.97
CA LYS A 465 26.12 13.14 -24.97
C LYS A 465 27.13 13.95 -24.15
N HIS A 466 27.76 14.96 -24.76
CA HIS A 466 28.73 15.83 -24.11
C HIS A 466 28.13 16.74 -23.02
N LEU A 467 26.80 16.81 -22.89
CA LEU A 467 26.08 17.62 -21.90
C LEU A 467 25.37 16.79 -20.82
N VAL A 468 25.44 15.45 -20.92
CA VAL A 468 24.59 14.50 -20.18
C VAL A 468 25.48 13.56 -19.38
N ASP A 469 25.33 13.58 -18.06
CA ASP A 469 25.92 12.61 -17.16
C ASP A 469 25.21 11.24 -17.24
N PRO A 470 25.90 10.13 -16.96
CA PRO A 470 25.37 8.77 -17.14
C PRO A 470 24.40 8.35 -16.03
N ILE A 471 23.42 9.19 -15.69
CA ILE A 471 22.41 8.93 -14.66
C ILE A 471 21.57 7.69 -14.98
N ASP A 472 21.45 7.28 -16.25
CA ASP A 472 20.79 6.05 -16.67
C ASP A 472 21.42 4.78 -16.05
N ASP A 473 22.69 4.84 -15.65
CA ASP A 473 23.37 3.74 -14.96
C ASP A 473 22.70 3.45 -13.61
N LEU A 474 22.14 4.46 -12.95
CA LEU A 474 21.36 4.28 -11.73
C LEU A 474 20.09 3.46 -12.01
N PHE A 475 19.39 3.72 -13.11
CA PHE A 475 18.17 2.99 -13.47
C PHE A 475 18.48 1.55 -13.90
N THR A 476 19.55 1.37 -14.68
CA THR A 476 20.01 0.04 -15.09
C THR A 476 20.40 -0.79 -13.85
N THR A 477 21.13 -0.20 -12.90
CA THR A 477 21.52 -0.88 -11.66
C THR A 477 20.32 -1.15 -10.75
N ALA A 478 19.39 -0.21 -10.62
CA ALA A 478 18.17 -0.36 -9.81
C ALA A 478 17.33 -1.56 -10.26
N SER A 479 17.26 -1.85 -11.57
CA SER A 479 16.54 -3.02 -12.09
C SER A 479 17.05 -4.37 -11.58
N HIS A 480 18.24 -4.40 -10.98
CA HIS A 480 18.86 -5.59 -10.38
C HIS A 480 18.85 -5.57 -8.85
N ILE A 481 18.36 -4.49 -8.23
CA ILE A 481 18.26 -4.36 -6.77
C ILE A 481 16.83 -4.71 -6.36
N SER A 482 16.67 -5.81 -5.63
CA SER A 482 15.36 -6.26 -5.18
C SER A 482 14.69 -5.22 -4.29
N GLY A 483 13.43 -4.88 -4.60
CA GLY A 483 12.65 -3.91 -3.85
C GLY A 483 12.86 -2.45 -4.26
N VAL A 484 13.69 -2.16 -5.27
CA VAL A 484 13.81 -0.83 -5.86
C VAL A 484 13.05 -0.80 -7.18
N ASN A 485 12.07 0.10 -7.28
CA ASN A 485 11.28 0.27 -8.50
C ASN A 485 11.70 1.54 -9.27
N THR A 486 11.34 1.61 -10.55
CA THR A 486 11.71 2.72 -11.44
C THR A 486 10.51 3.22 -12.25
N THR A 487 10.40 4.53 -12.42
CA THR A 487 9.40 5.18 -13.29
C THR A 487 10.09 6.14 -14.25
N GLY A 488 9.77 6.06 -15.54
CA GLY A 488 10.05 7.11 -16.52
C GLY A 488 8.79 7.91 -16.84
N ILE A 489 8.95 9.22 -17.04
CA ILE A 489 7.92 10.15 -17.50
C ILE A 489 8.49 10.90 -18.69
N GLY A 490 7.84 10.80 -19.86
CA GLY A 490 8.32 11.34 -21.12
C GLY A 490 7.19 11.72 -22.09
N ASP A 491 7.51 12.54 -23.08
CA ASP A 491 6.61 13.02 -24.13
C ASP A 491 7.14 12.77 -25.58
N GLY A 492 8.35 12.24 -25.73
CA GLY A 492 9.03 12.02 -27.00
C GLY A 492 9.59 10.60 -27.24
N GLY A 493 9.81 9.81 -26.18
CA GLY A 493 10.34 8.44 -26.23
C GLY A 493 11.87 8.32 -26.15
N ASN A 494 12.59 9.43 -26.14
CA ASN A 494 14.04 9.54 -25.98
C ASN A 494 14.46 9.85 -24.54
N GLU A 495 13.51 9.85 -23.61
CA GLU A 495 13.70 10.08 -22.18
C GLU A 495 13.98 8.77 -21.43
N LEU A 496 14.72 8.88 -20.33
CA LEU A 496 15.07 7.79 -19.44
C LEU A 496 13.82 7.09 -18.90
N GLY A 497 13.78 5.77 -19.08
CA GLY A 497 12.65 4.91 -18.72
C GLY A 497 11.73 4.58 -19.89
N MET A 498 11.73 5.39 -20.96
CA MET A 498 10.94 5.13 -22.18
C MET A 498 11.43 3.92 -22.98
N GLY A 499 12.53 3.27 -22.59
CA GLY A 499 12.93 1.97 -23.14
C GLY A 499 11.83 0.91 -23.02
N LYS A 500 10.89 1.07 -22.08
CA LYS A 500 9.70 0.21 -21.96
C LYS A 500 8.76 0.29 -23.17
N VAL A 501 8.69 1.44 -23.83
CA VAL A 501 7.88 1.70 -25.04
C VAL A 501 8.74 1.79 -26.31
N LYS A 502 10.00 1.36 -26.25
CA LYS A 502 11.01 1.51 -27.32
C LYS A 502 10.51 1.13 -28.70
N GLU A 503 9.85 -0.01 -28.85
CA GLU A 503 9.38 -0.47 -30.17
C GLU A 503 8.29 0.45 -30.74
N ALA A 504 7.37 0.95 -29.91
CA ALA A 504 6.38 1.95 -30.33
C ALA A 504 7.07 3.28 -30.70
N VAL A 505 8.11 3.69 -29.96
CA VAL A 505 8.91 4.88 -30.31
C VAL A 505 9.55 4.73 -31.69
N ARG A 506 10.15 3.56 -31.97
CA ARG A 506 10.79 3.28 -33.26
C ARG A 506 9.82 3.32 -34.44
N GLU A 507 8.59 2.88 -34.22
CA GLU A 507 7.54 2.80 -35.25
C GLU A 507 6.87 4.14 -35.50
N TYR A 508 6.54 4.89 -34.44
CA TYR A 508 5.63 6.04 -34.54
C TYR A 508 6.30 7.39 -34.37
N MET A 509 7.46 7.48 -33.69
CA MET A 509 8.08 8.77 -33.39
C MET A 509 9.07 9.20 -34.49
N PRO A 510 9.17 10.52 -34.79
CA PRO A 510 10.18 11.05 -35.69
C PRO A 510 11.58 10.67 -35.22
N ASN A 511 12.43 10.18 -36.14
CA ASN A 511 13.77 9.66 -35.82
C ASN A 511 13.77 8.51 -34.78
N GLY A 512 12.64 7.85 -34.53
CA GLY A 512 12.49 6.86 -33.45
C GLY A 512 13.54 5.75 -33.46
N SER A 513 13.94 5.27 -34.64
CA SER A 513 15.01 4.27 -34.77
C SER A 513 16.38 4.72 -34.27
N LEU A 514 16.64 6.03 -34.23
CA LEU A 514 17.87 6.64 -33.72
C LEU A 514 17.73 7.04 -32.25
N ILE A 515 16.63 7.72 -31.92
CA ILE A 515 16.52 8.43 -30.64
C ILE A 515 15.91 7.60 -29.51
N ALA A 516 15.25 6.48 -29.82
CA ALA A 516 14.54 5.70 -28.81
C ALA A 516 15.47 5.31 -27.66
N CYS A 517 15.04 5.65 -26.45
CA CYS A 517 15.74 5.27 -25.24
C CYS A 517 15.84 3.74 -25.15
N ASP A 518 17.00 3.24 -24.72
CA ASP A 518 17.27 1.82 -24.53
C ASP A 518 17.04 1.37 -23.07
N VAL A 519 17.04 2.32 -22.14
CA VAL A 519 16.90 2.05 -20.71
C VAL A 519 15.41 2.07 -20.33
N ALA A 520 14.88 0.89 -20.02
CA ALA A 520 13.51 0.72 -19.59
C ALA A 520 13.36 0.95 -18.08
N ALA A 521 12.25 1.57 -17.69
CA ALA A 521 11.78 1.62 -16.31
C ALA A 521 10.69 0.57 -16.07
N ASP A 522 10.40 0.26 -14.80
CA ASP A 522 9.28 -0.62 -14.43
C ASP A 522 7.94 -0.02 -14.84
N PHE A 523 7.84 1.32 -14.77
CA PHE A 523 6.70 2.10 -15.23
C PHE A 523 7.11 3.18 -16.23
N ALA A 524 6.34 3.40 -17.29
CA ALA A 524 6.54 4.44 -18.29
C ALA A 524 5.25 5.25 -18.46
N ILE A 525 5.20 6.41 -17.81
CA ILE A 525 4.09 7.37 -17.92
C ILE A 525 4.34 8.23 -19.15
N THR A 526 3.44 8.16 -20.12
CA THR A 526 3.49 9.01 -21.32
C THR A 526 2.52 10.17 -21.16
N ALA A 527 2.98 11.39 -21.37
CA ALA A 527 2.15 12.59 -21.28
C ALA A 527 2.41 13.49 -22.49
N GLY A 528 1.46 14.36 -22.86
CA GLY A 528 1.69 15.30 -23.96
C GLY A 528 2.78 16.34 -23.66
N VAL A 529 3.07 16.56 -22.38
CA VAL A 529 4.20 17.35 -21.84
C VAL A 529 4.61 16.65 -20.54
N SER A 530 5.89 16.40 -20.31
CA SER A 530 6.36 15.62 -19.16
C SER A 530 5.97 16.22 -17.82
N ASN A 531 5.99 17.55 -17.71
CA ASN A 531 5.47 18.31 -16.57
C ASN A 531 4.06 17.89 -16.17
N TRP A 532 3.17 17.66 -17.15
CA TRP A 532 1.80 17.19 -16.89
C TRP A 532 1.78 15.80 -16.28
N GLY A 533 2.67 14.90 -16.74
CA GLY A 533 2.87 13.59 -16.11
C GLY A 533 3.27 13.72 -14.63
N GLY A 534 4.19 14.63 -14.31
CA GLY A 534 4.56 14.95 -12.91
C GLY A 534 3.39 15.48 -12.07
N TYR A 535 2.55 16.35 -12.64
CA TYR A 535 1.33 16.83 -11.97
C TYR A 535 0.30 15.72 -11.77
N GLY A 536 0.15 14.85 -12.76
CA GLY A 536 -0.69 13.65 -12.70
C GLY A 536 -0.27 12.75 -11.54
N VAL A 537 1.04 12.52 -11.37
CA VAL A 537 1.59 11.76 -10.24
C VAL A 537 1.24 12.42 -8.90
N ALA A 538 1.45 13.74 -8.76
CA ALA A 538 1.12 14.47 -7.54
C ALA A 538 -0.39 14.35 -7.19
N CYS A 539 -1.27 14.53 -8.18
CA CYS A 539 -2.71 14.41 -8.02
C CYS A 539 -3.15 12.97 -7.68
N ALA A 540 -2.58 11.96 -8.35
CA ALA A 540 -2.89 10.55 -8.10
C ALA A 540 -2.44 10.10 -6.70
N LEU A 541 -1.27 10.54 -6.24
CA LEU A 541 -0.79 10.28 -4.88
C LEU A 541 -1.72 10.89 -3.82
N TYR A 542 -2.28 12.07 -4.07
CA TYR A 542 -3.30 12.67 -3.20
C TYR A 542 -4.61 11.87 -3.21
N ILE A 543 -5.07 11.38 -4.36
CA ILE A 543 -6.27 10.53 -4.43
C ILE A 543 -6.06 9.23 -3.63
N LEU A 544 -4.89 8.59 -3.79
CA LEU A 544 -4.52 7.38 -3.05
C LEU A 544 -4.35 7.65 -1.55
N SER A 545 -3.82 8.82 -1.18
CA SER A 545 -3.73 9.21 0.23
C SER A 545 -5.11 9.30 0.85
N LEU A 546 -6.13 9.71 0.09
CA LEU A 546 -7.54 9.79 0.48
C LEU A 546 -8.37 8.49 0.39
N CYS A 547 -7.81 7.42 -0.18
CA CYS A 547 -8.55 6.16 -0.35
C CYS A 547 -8.44 5.27 0.90
N SER A 548 -9.55 5.07 1.62
CA SER A 548 -9.59 4.24 2.85
C SER A 548 -9.12 2.79 2.61
N VAL A 549 -9.53 2.19 1.49
CA VAL A 549 -9.10 0.84 1.08
C VAL A 549 -7.59 0.78 0.95
N HIS A 550 -6.99 1.74 0.24
CA HIS A 550 -5.57 1.79 -0.01
C HIS A 550 -4.78 2.08 1.27
N GLN A 551 -5.23 3.03 2.08
CA GLN A 551 -4.58 3.41 3.34
C GLN A 551 -4.63 2.28 4.36
N ARG A 552 -5.73 1.52 4.42
CA ARG A 552 -5.79 0.31 5.24
C ARG A 552 -4.75 -0.72 4.77
N TYR A 553 -4.59 -0.90 3.46
CA TYR A 553 -3.60 -1.84 2.91
C TYR A 553 -2.16 -1.38 3.19
N LEU A 554 -1.83 -0.11 2.95
CA LEU A 554 -0.51 0.49 3.24
C LEU A 554 -0.13 0.34 4.71
N HIS A 555 -1.06 0.62 5.62
CA HIS A 555 -0.84 0.49 7.06
C HIS A 555 -0.94 -0.95 7.57
N LYS A 556 -1.05 -1.95 6.67
CA LYS A 556 -1.16 -3.37 7.02
C LYS A 556 -2.32 -3.65 7.99
N GLY A 557 -3.39 -2.86 7.90
CA GLY A 557 -4.57 -2.95 8.75
C GLY A 557 -4.41 -2.38 10.17
N LEU A 558 -3.30 -1.69 10.46
CA LEU A 558 -3.00 -1.07 11.75
C LEU A 558 -3.34 0.42 11.78
N GLY A 559 -3.44 0.99 12.97
CA GLY A 559 -3.71 2.41 13.20
C GLY A 559 -5.21 2.75 13.27
N GLN A 560 -5.48 4.04 13.46
CA GLN A 560 -6.84 4.58 13.56
C GLN A 560 -7.59 4.40 12.24
N PRO A 561 -8.92 4.19 12.29
CA PRO A 561 -9.74 4.12 11.08
C PRO A 561 -9.72 5.44 10.32
N TYR A 562 -9.54 5.32 9.00
CA TYR A 562 -9.63 6.41 8.02
C TYR A 562 -11.06 7.00 8.00
N PRO A 563 -11.27 8.32 7.78
CA PRO A 563 -10.39 9.29 7.14
C PRO A 563 -9.50 10.13 8.08
N PRO A 564 -8.44 10.77 7.54
CA PRO A 564 -7.48 11.56 8.29
C PRO A 564 -8.14 12.86 8.72
N ALA A 565 -7.52 13.49 9.70
CA ALA A 565 -7.92 14.80 10.17
C ALA A 565 -7.90 15.84 9.04
N GLN A 566 -8.81 16.80 9.14
CA GLN A 566 -9.11 17.74 8.06
C GLN A 566 -7.92 18.68 7.76
N ASP A 567 -7.15 19.03 8.77
CA ASP A 567 -5.91 19.79 8.68
C ASP A 567 -4.85 19.07 7.83
N LEU A 568 -4.70 17.76 8.00
CA LEU A 568 -3.78 16.95 7.22
C LEU A 568 -4.20 16.89 5.74
N LYS A 569 -5.50 16.72 5.47
CA LYS A 569 -6.04 16.78 4.09
C LYS A 569 -5.76 18.13 3.44
N GLN A 570 -5.96 19.22 4.18
CA GLN A 570 -5.69 20.58 3.69
C GLN A 570 -4.20 20.78 3.40
N ALA A 571 -3.31 20.27 4.25
CA ALA A 571 -1.87 20.32 4.02
C ALA A 571 -1.47 19.57 2.74
N TRP A 572 -2.01 18.37 2.51
CA TRP A 572 -1.78 17.61 1.28
C TRP A 572 -2.35 18.34 0.05
N ALA A 573 -3.57 18.85 0.13
CA ALA A 573 -4.20 19.61 -0.96
C ALA A 573 -3.45 20.91 -1.30
N ALA A 574 -2.81 21.54 -0.31
CA ALA A 574 -1.97 22.71 -0.50
C ALA A 574 -0.64 22.37 -1.20
N SER A 575 -0.17 21.12 -1.14
CA SER A 575 1.05 20.67 -1.83
C SER A 575 0.85 20.52 -3.34
N LEU A 576 -0.37 20.16 -3.77
CA LEU A 576 -0.71 19.92 -5.18
C LEU A 576 -0.31 21.08 -6.10
N PRO A 577 -0.03 20.79 -7.39
CA PRO A 577 0.24 21.83 -8.39
C PRO A 577 -0.93 22.80 -8.50
N SER A 578 -0.62 24.06 -8.79
CA SER A 578 -1.60 25.12 -9.05
C SER A 578 -1.03 26.09 -10.07
N VAL A 579 -1.91 26.78 -10.80
CA VAL A 579 -1.49 27.76 -11.82
C VAL A 579 -0.53 28.78 -11.21
N ALA A 580 -0.83 29.33 -10.04
CA ALA A 580 0.03 30.32 -9.38
C ALA A 580 1.43 29.78 -9.01
N LYS A 581 1.52 28.53 -8.52
CA LYS A 581 2.82 27.93 -8.22
C LYS A 581 3.63 27.70 -9.48
N GLU A 582 2.96 27.26 -10.54
CA GLU A 582 3.60 26.99 -11.81
C GLU A 582 4.05 28.27 -12.52
N GLU A 583 3.28 29.35 -12.41
CA GLU A 583 3.69 30.67 -12.90
C GLU A 583 5.00 31.13 -12.24
N GLU A 584 5.09 31.01 -10.91
CA GLU A 584 6.31 31.33 -10.18
C GLU A 584 7.46 30.39 -10.55
N MET A 585 7.20 29.09 -10.68
CA MET A 585 8.23 28.11 -11.06
C MET A 585 8.80 28.41 -12.45
N LEU A 586 7.94 28.65 -13.44
CA LEU A 586 8.37 28.95 -14.80
C LEU A 586 9.08 30.32 -14.87
N SER A 587 8.61 31.31 -14.09
CA SER A 587 9.30 32.60 -13.95
C SER A 587 10.71 32.45 -13.37
N ILE A 588 10.89 31.57 -12.38
CA ILE A 588 12.23 31.23 -11.84
C ILE A 588 13.10 30.61 -12.93
N LEU A 589 12.61 29.62 -13.68
CA LEU A 589 13.36 29.00 -14.78
C LEU A 589 13.81 30.04 -15.82
N VAL A 590 12.90 30.92 -16.22
CA VAL A 590 13.18 32.03 -17.15
C VAL A 590 14.23 32.98 -16.59
N GLN A 591 14.19 33.31 -15.29
CA GLN A 591 15.19 34.15 -14.63
C GLN A 591 16.58 33.51 -14.67
N HIS A 592 16.66 32.19 -14.56
CA HIS A 592 17.90 31.42 -14.66
C HIS A 592 18.30 31.09 -16.11
N GLY A 593 17.56 31.59 -17.11
CA GLY A 593 17.92 31.47 -18.52
C GLY A 593 17.46 30.18 -19.22
N VAL A 594 16.67 29.34 -18.53
CA VAL A 594 16.09 28.09 -19.06
C VAL A 594 14.97 28.40 -20.05
N ARG A 595 14.86 27.62 -21.14
CA ARG A 595 14.07 27.99 -22.34
C ARG A 595 13.07 26.91 -22.73
N SER A 596 12.06 27.29 -23.51
CA SER A 596 11.17 26.31 -24.15
C SER A 596 11.95 25.34 -25.04
N GLY A 597 11.79 24.02 -24.84
CA GLY A 597 12.50 22.96 -25.58
C GLY A 597 12.33 23.02 -27.10
N LYS A 598 11.15 23.43 -27.55
CA LYS A 598 10.80 23.51 -28.97
C LYS A 598 11.26 24.79 -29.66
N THR A 599 11.03 25.96 -29.04
CA THR A 599 11.23 27.27 -29.70
C THR A 599 12.49 27.99 -29.26
N ALA A 600 13.16 27.53 -28.20
CA ALA A 600 14.25 28.24 -27.51
C ALA A 600 13.83 29.61 -26.93
N THR A 601 12.52 29.90 -26.85
CA THR A 601 12.03 31.16 -26.30
C THR A 601 12.31 31.25 -24.80
N LEU A 602 12.79 32.42 -24.37
CA LEU A 602 12.89 32.79 -22.97
C LEU A 602 11.58 33.42 -22.51
N GLY A 603 10.65 32.61 -22.03
CA GLY A 603 9.35 33.12 -21.65
C GLY A 603 8.44 32.07 -21.03
N MET A 604 7.19 32.47 -20.84
CA MET A 604 6.13 31.63 -20.27
C MET A 604 5.63 30.61 -21.30
N GLU A 605 6.51 29.69 -21.68
CA GLU A 605 6.28 28.67 -22.69
C GLU A 605 7.00 27.38 -22.29
N VAL A 606 6.31 26.25 -22.45
CA VAL A 606 6.90 24.93 -22.32
C VAL A 606 6.60 24.19 -23.60
N ASP A 607 7.65 23.68 -24.25
CA ASP A 607 7.48 22.78 -25.37
C ASP A 607 6.70 23.32 -26.57
N GLY A 608 6.87 24.62 -26.83
CA GLY A 608 6.20 25.33 -27.92
C GLY A 608 4.76 25.72 -27.64
N LEU A 609 4.28 25.49 -26.42
CA LEU A 609 2.92 25.78 -25.98
C LEU A 609 2.95 26.92 -24.96
N THR A 610 2.11 27.93 -25.17
CA THR A 610 2.04 29.08 -24.26
C THR A 610 1.48 28.65 -22.91
N PHE A 611 2.03 29.19 -21.82
CA PHE A 611 1.58 28.85 -20.48
C PHE A 611 0.06 29.05 -20.30
N HIS A 612 -0.43 30.23 -20.69
CA HIS A 612 -1.85 30.53 -20.81
C HIS A 612 -2.31 30.41 -22.27
N PRO A 613 -3.48 29.81 -22.55
CA PRO A 613 -4.33 29.08 -21.61
C PRO A 613 -3.87 27.61 -21.40
N THR A 614 -2.93 27.10 -22.20
CA THR A 614 -2.72 25.65 -22.38
C THR A 614 -2.30 24.92 -21.10
N HIS A 615 -1.16 25.27 -20.49
CA HIS A 615 -0.68 24.60 -19.29
C HIS A 615 -1.55 24.94 -18.08
N SER A 616 -2.00 26.20 -17.98
CA SER A 616 -2.88 26.65 -16.90
C SER A 616 -4.21 25.89 -16.85
N ASP A 617 -4.78 25.55 -18.00
CA ASP A 617 -6.03 24.79 -18.11
C ASP A 617 -5.84 23.33 -17.65
N VAL A 618 -4.79 22.66 -18.14
CA VAL A 618 -4.46 21.28 -17.73
C VAL A 618 -4.23 21.21 -16.21
N ILE A 619 -3.47 22.14 -15.63
CA ILE A 619 -3.23 22.20 -14.19
C ILE A 619 -4.53 22.39 -13.41
N THR A 620 -5.41 23.26 -13.90
CA THR A 620 -6.72 23.51 -13.28
C THR A 620 -7.57 22.25 -13.30
N ARG A 621 -7.70 21.59 -14.45
CA ARG A 621 -8.48 20.35 -14.61
C ARG A 621 -7.93 19.18 -13.77
N LEU A 622 -6.62 18.98 -13.76
CA LEU A 622 -5.98 17.96 -12.91
C LEU A 622 -6.25 18.23 -11.43
N ARG A 623 -6.07 19.48 -11.00
CA ARG A 623 -6.28 19.88 -9.60
C ARG A 623 -7.74 19.73 -9.19
N ASP A 624 -8.68 20.16 -10.03
CA ASP A 624 -10.11 20.09 -9.73
C ASP A 624 -10.62 18.64 -9.72
N SER A 625 -10.14 17.79 -10.64
CA SER A 625 -10.41 16.35 -10.62
C SER A 625 -9.87 15.68 -9.33
N ALA A 626 -8.65 16.03 -8.90
CA ALA A 626 -8.07 15.52 -7.66
C ALA A 626 -8.82 16.01 -6.41
N LEU A 627 -9.28 17.26 -6.40
CA LEU A 627 -9.99 17.87 -5.27
C LEU A 627 -11.51 17.65 -5.29
N GLN A 628 -12.05 17.06 -6.36
CA GLN A 628 -13.50 16.92 -6.61
C GLN A 628 -14.23 18.27 -6.59
N ARG A 629 -13.61 19.32 -7.14
CA ARG A 629 -14.26 20.61 -7.35
C ARG A 629 -15.10 20.54 -8.62
N LYS A 630 -16.34 21.03 -8.55
CA LYS A 630 -17.25 21.10 -9.69
C LYS A 630 -17.05 22.37 -10.48
#